data_AF-A0A0Q7X1V9-F1
#
_entry.id   AF-A0A0Q7X1V9-F1
#
_cell.length_a   1.000
_cell.length_b   1.000
_cell.length_c   1.000
_cell.angle_alpha   90.00
_cell.angle_beta   90.00
_cell.angle_gamma   90.00
#
_symmetry.space_group_name_H-M   'P 1'
#
loop_
_entity.id
_entity.type
_entity.pdbx_description
1 polymer ?
#
loop_
_entity_poly.entity_id
_entity_poly.type
_entity_poly.pdbx_seq_one_letter_code
_entity_poly.pdbx_strand_id
1 'polypeptide(L)'
;MTDALLLTDRLCDLTEMALQAYTKFEKATVYCTAKHLMADFEDAGLPLAAFDKLTAIQASILAAVEFAPPGGKNNPQCIVSARNEIAALREMLKEKKRPEGRLQEHLH
;
A
#
# COMPACT_ATOMS: atom_id res chain seq x y z
N MET A 1 15.70 5.23 -9.65
CA MET A 1 15.34 5.26 -8.22
C MET A 1 13.84 5.49 -8.14
N THR A 2 13.07 4.50 -7.72
CA THR A 2 11.60 4.57 -7.69
C THR A 2 11.17 5.32 -6.44
N ASP A 3 10.33 6.36 -6.57
CA ASP A 3 9.85 7.12 -5.41
C ASP A 3 8.83 6.28 -4.62
N ALA A 4 9.15 5.95 -3.38
CA ALA A 4 8.28 5.18 -2.51
C ALA A 4 6.92 5.85 -2.25
N LEU A 5 6.84 7.18 -2.29
CA LEU A 5 5.54 7.87 -2.18
C LEU A 5 4.68 7.64 -3.43
N LEU A 6 5.29 7.62 -4.62
CA LEU A 6 4.58 7.30 -5.86
C LEU A 6 4.08 5.84 -5.86
N LEU A 7 4.89 4.90 -5.36
CA LEU A 7 4.44 3.52 -5.17
C LEU A 7 3.29 3.41 -4.15
N THR A 8 3.30 4.26 -3.12
CA THR A 8 2.22 4.34 -2.13
C THR A 8 0.92 4.88 -2.74
N ASP A 9 1.01 5.86 -3.66
CA ASP A 9 -0.15 6.30 -4.45
C ASP A 9 -0.69 5.16 -5.34
N ARG A 10 0.18 4.39 -6.00
CA ARG A 10 -0.24 3.20 -6.79
C ARG A 10 -0.94 2.14 -5.94
N LEU A 11 -0.55 1.96 -4.69
CA LEU A 11 -1.28 1.09 -3.76
C LEU A 11 -2.70 1.62 -3.49
N CYS A 12 -2.89 2.93 -3.32
CA CYS A 12 -4.22 3.53 -3.21
C CYS A 12 -5.06 3.22 -4.45
N ASP A 13 -4.53 3.46 -5.65
CA ASP A 13 -5.23 3.17 -6.90
C ASP A 13 -5.60 1.68 -7.01
N LEU A 14 -4.67 0.80 -6.62
CA LEU A 14 -4.91 -0.64 -6.63
C LEU A 14 -6.05 -1.04 -5.67
N THR A 15 -6.20 -0.37 -4.52
CA THR A 15 -7.36 -0.60 -3.64
C THR A 15 -8.69 -0.16 -4.26
N GLU A 16 -8.69 0.89 -5.08
CA GLU A 16 -9.88 1.31 -5.83
C GLU A 16 -10.24 0.30 -6.91
N MET A 17 -9.25 -0.17 -7.67
CA MET A 17 -9.43 -1.25 -8.64
C MET A 17 -9.94 -2.53 -7.97
N ALA A 18 -9.38 -2.88 -6.80
CA ALA A 18 -9.80 -4.04 -6.03
C ALA A 18 -11.24 -3.93 -5.52
N LEU A 19 -11.78 -2.73 -5.27
CA LEU A 19 -13.20 -2.56 -4.92
C LEU A 19 -14.13 -2.78 -6.12
N GLN A 20 -13.66 -2.42 -7.31
CA GLN A 20 -14.46 -2.47 -8.55
C GLN A 20 -14.33 -3.79 -9.30
N ALA A 21 -13.28 -4.58 -9.03
CA ALA A 21 -13.00 -5.84 -9.72
C ALA A 21 -14.12 -6.86 -9.53
N TYR A 22 -14.84 -7.20 -10.61
CA TYR A 22 -16.00 -8.07 -10.53
C TYR A 22 -15.72 -9.43 -11.17
N THR A 23 -15.02 -9.43 -12.29
CA THR A 23 -14.67 -10.63 -13.05
C THR A 23 -13.47 -11.34 -12.45
N LYS A 24 -13.34 -12.65 -12.74
CA LYS A 24 -12.17 -13.44 -12.35
C LYS A 24 -10.87 -12.87 -12.94
N PHE A 25 -10.95 -12.33 -14.15
CA PHE A 25 -9.80 -11.72 -14.81
C PHE A 25 -9.35 -10.45 -14.10
N GLU A 26 -10.26 -9.51 -13.81
CA GLU A 26 -9.92 -8.27 -13.07
C GLU A 26 -9.33 -8.58 -11.70
N LYS A 27 -9.90 -9.55 -10.98
CA LYS A 27 -9.38 -10.02 -9.68
C LYS A 27 -7.97 -10.60 -9.80
N ALA A 28 -7.71 -11.40 -10.84
CA ALA A 28 -6.37 -11.91 -11.12
C ALA A 28 -5.38 -10.80 -11.51
N THR A 29 -5.82 -9.79 -12.25
CA THR A 29 -4.99 -8.60 -12.56
C THR A 29 -4.61 -7.87 -11.28
N VAL A 30 -5.57 -7.60 -10.39
CA VAL A 30 -5.30 -6.95 -9.10
C VAL A 30 -4.33 -7.80 -8.25
N TYR A 31 -4.53 -9.12 -8.22
CA TYR A 31 -3.63 -10.06 -7.54
C TYR A 31 -2.18 -9.93 -8.04
N CYS A 32 -1.98 -10.03 -9.35
CA CYS A 32 -0.64 -9.96 -9.95
C CYS A 32 0.01 -8.58 -9.74
N THR A 33 -0.76 -7.50 -9.89
CA THR A 33 -0.25 -6.15 -9.65
C THR A 33 0.15 -5.93 -8.20
N ALA A 34 -0.61 -6.46 -7.23
CA ALA A 34 -0.23 -6.41 -5.80
C ALA A 34 1.08 -7.15 -5.51
N LYS A 35 1.35 -8.24 -6.23
CA LYS A 35 2.61 -8.99 -6.12
C LYS A 35 3.78 -8.24 -6.74
N HIS A 36 3.61 -7.65 -7.92
CA HIS A 36 4.66 -6.87 -8.57
C HIS A 36 5.01 -5.59 -7.81
N LEU A 37 4.01 -4.88 -7.26
CA LEU A 37 4.29 -3.67 -6.47
C LEU A 37 5.17 -3.95 -5.24
N MET A 38 5.10 -5.15 -4.64
CA MET A 38 6.02 -5.49 -3.55
C MET A 38 7.47 -5.53 -4.00
N ALA A 39 7.75 -6.10 -5.16
CA ALA A 39 9.11 -6.12 -5.72
C ALA A 39 9.60 -4.68 -6.00
N ASP A 40 8.73 -3.81 -6.54
CA ASP A 40 9.07 -2.40 -6.76
C ASP A 40 9.43 -1.67 -5.45
N PHE A 41 8.78 -2.04 -4.33
CA PHE A 41 9.08 -1.49 -3.01
C PHE A 41 10.38 -2.05 -2.39
N GLU A 42 10.68 -3.33 -2.64
CA GLU A 42 11.97 -3.93 -2.25
C GLU A 42 13.14 -3.19 -2.91
N ASP A 43 13.01 -2.89 -4.21
CA ASP A 43 14.00 -2.13 -4.97
C ASP A 43 14.10 -0.65 -4.55
N ALA A 44 13.08 -0.11 -3.90
CA ALA A 44 13.06 1.28 -3.43
C ALA A 44 13.89 1.52 -2.15
N GLY A 45 14.45 0.46 -1.53
CA GLY A 45 15.36 0.58 -0.38
C GLY A 45 14.67 1.08 0.89
N LEU A 46 13.47 0.57 1.16
CA LEU A 46 12.66 0.97 2.32
C LEU A 46 13.21 0.46 3.66
N PRO A 47 12.90 1.14 4.79
CA PRO A 47 13.25 0.64 6.12
C PRO A 47 12.47 -0.64 6.43
N LEU A 48 13.05 -1.52 7.26
CA LEU A 48 12.43 -2.80 7.64
C LEU A 48 10.99 -2.64 8.16
N ALA A 49 10.74 -1.59 8.96
CA ALA A 49 9.40 -1.29 9.51
C ALA A 49 8.34 -0.99 8.44
N ALA A 50 8.73 -0.59 7.23
CA ALA A 50 7.81 -0.41 6.12
C ALA A 50 7.38 -1.75 5.50
N PHE A 51 8.22 -2.79 5.55
CA PHE A 51 7.91 -4.09 4.97
C PHE A 51 6.79 -4.82 5.70
N ASP A 52 6.67 -4.67 7.01
CA ASP A 52 5.55 -5.23 7.78
C ASP A 52 4.22 -4.64 7.31
N LYS A 53 4.19 -3.32 7.12
CA LYS A 53 3.01 -2.61 6.59
C LYS A 53 2.68 -3.04 5.17
N LEU A 54 3.70 -3.10 4.31
CA LEU A 54 3.56 -3.52 2.93
C LEU A 54 3.03 -4.95 2.80
N THR A 55 3.50 -5.87 3.65
CA THR A 55 3.02 -7.25 3.72
C THR A 55 1.55 -7.30 4.16
N ALA A 56 1.17 -6.52 5.17
CA ALA A 56 -0.22 -6.41 5.64
C ALA A 56 -1.16 -5.81 4.57
N ILE A 57 -0.70 -4.78 3.85
CA ILE A 57 -1.42 -4.17 2.72
C ILE A 57 -1.64 -5.21 1.63
N GLN A 58 -0.58 -5.90 1.20
CA GLN A 58 -0.68 -6.93 0.18
C GLN A 58 -1.66 -8.03 0.61
N ALA A 59 -1.50 -8.60 1.80
CA ALA A 59 -2.38 -9.64 2.31
C ALA A 59 -3.86 -9.21 2.30
N SER A 60 -4.13 -7.96 2.68
CA SER A 60 -5.47 -7.39 2.69
C SER A 60 -6.06 -7.21 1.28
N ILE A 61 -5.27 -6.75 0.30
CA ILE A 61 -5.70 -6.63 -1.10
C ILE A 61 -5.97 -8.01 -1.70
N LEU A 62 -5.08 -8.97 -1.47
CA LEU A 62 -5.23 -10.36 -1.92
C LEU A 62 -6.50 -10.99 -1.34
N ALA A 63 -6.72 -10.84 -0.03
CA ALA A 63 -7.92 -11.35 0.62
C ALA A 63 -9.21 -10.72 0.04
N ALA A 64 -9.18 -9.44 -0.31
CA ALA A 64 -10.33 -8.77 -0.91
C ALA A 64 -10.74 -9.38 -2.27
N VAL A 65 -9.78 -9.86 -3.06
CA VAL A 65 -10.03 -10.43 -4.40
C VAL A 65 -10.12 -11.96 -4.41
N GLU A 66 -9.48 -12.67 -3.48
CA GLU A 66 -9.51 -14.14 -3.37
C GLU A 66 -10.76 -14.67 -2.64
N PHE A 67 -11.17 -14.04 -1.53
CA PHE A 67 -12.28 -14.54 -0.69
C PHE A 67 -13.67 -14.14 -1.19
N ALA A 68 -13.79 -13.56 -2.38
CA ALA A 68 -15.10 -13.32 -2.95
C ALA A 68 -15.75 -14.69 -3.26
N PRO A 69 -16.90 -15.04 -2.63
CA PRO A 69 -17.60 -16.27 -2.98
C PRO A 69 -17.91 -16.27 -4.49
N PRO A 70 -18.10 -17.43 -5.13
CA PRO A 70 -18.45 -17.48 -6.55
C PRO A 70 -19.70 -16.62 -6.81
N GLY A 71 -19.52 -15.50 -7.52
CA GLY A 71 -20.58 -14.51 -7.78
C GLY A 71 -20.76 -13.38 -6.74
N GLY A 72 -19.90 -13.31 -5.71
CA GLY A 72 -19.95 -12.31 -4.64
C GLY A 72 -19.10 -11.06 -4.89
N LYS A 73 -19.53 -9.95 -4.28
CA LYS A 73 -18.76 -8.70 -4.19
C LYS A 73 -17.51 -8.92 -3.32
N ASN A 74 -16.45 -8.17 -3.60
CA ASN A 74 -15.20 -8.17 -2.84
C ASN A 74 -15.46 -7.79 -1.39
N ASN A 75 -14.61 -8.22 -0.45
CA ASN A 75 -14.76 -7.85 0.95
C ASN A 75 -14.29 -6.40 1.18
N PRO A 76 -15.19 -5.42 1.36
CA PRO A 76 -14.81 -4.02 1.50
C PRO A 76 -14.02 -3.76 2.80
N GLN A 77 -14.17 -4.60 3.82
CA GLN A 77 -13.43 -4.45 5.08
C GLN A 77 -11.93 -4.70 4.88
N CYS A 78 -11.56 -5.68 4.06
CA CYS A 78 -10.16 -5.93 3.70
C CYS A 78 -9.55 -4.71 3.01
N ILE A 79 -10.31 -4.03 2.14
CA ILE A 79 -9.84 -2.80 1.49
C ILE A 79 -9.70 -1.63 2.47
N VAL A 80 -10.63 -1.48 3.41
CA VAL A 80 -10.51 -0.46 4.47
C VAL A 80 -9.25 -0.69 5.29
N SER A 81 -8.97 -1.94 5.70
CA SER A 81 -7.73 -2.28 6.41
C SER A 81 -6.49 -1.97 5.60
N ALA A 82 -6.47 -2.31 4.30
CA ALA A 82 -5.36 -1.97 3.40
C ALA A 82 -5.12 -0.46 3.35
N ARG A 83 -6.19 0.35 3.22
CA ARG A 83 -6.09 1.82 3.15
C ARG A 83 -5.56 2.44 4.44
N ASN A 84 -5.94 1.91 5.60
CA ASN A 84 -5.39 2.38 6.88
C ASN A 84 -3.89 2.14 6.97
N GLU A 85 -3.40 0.98 6.55
CA GLU A 85 -1.96 0.69 6.52
C GLU A 85 -1.22 1.52 5.45
N ILE A 86 -1.84 1.78 4.30
CA ILE A 86 -1.28 2.68 3.28
C ILE A 86 -1.10 4.10 3.83
N ALA A 87 -2.09 4.60 4.59
CA ALA A 87 -1.99 5.91 5.25
C ALA A 87 -0.84 5.92 6.27
N ALA A 88 -0.72 4.87 7.09
CA ALA A 88 0.37 4.74 8.05
C ALA A 88 1.76 4.64 7.39
N LEU A 89 1.86 3.91 6.26
CA LEU A 89 3.07 3.85 5.45
C LEU A 89 3.43 5.22 4.88
N ARG A 90 2.45 5.95 4.35
CA ARG A 90 2.66 7.29 3.78
C ARG A 90 3.23 8.27 4.81
N GLU A 91 2.68 8.28 6.03
CA GLU A 91 3.20 9.16 7.09
C GLU A 91 4.62 8.78 7.50
N MET A 92 4.93 7.49 7.64
CA MET A 92 6.29 7.00 7.90
C MET A 92 7.30 7.46 6.84
N LEU A 93 6.90 7.43 5.56
CA LEU A 93 7.76 7.88 4.45
C LEU A 93 7.94 9.40 4.42
N LYS A 94 6.92 10.17 4.80
CA LYS A 94 7.00 11.64 4.90
C LYS A 94 7.87 12.11 6.06
N GLU A 95 7.79 11.46 7.22
CA GLU A 95 8.63 11.79 8.38
C GLU A 95 10.12 11.66 8.05
N LYS A 96 10.51 10.66 7.25
CA LYS A 96 11.87 10.52 6.74
C LYS A 96 12.30 11.61 5.75
N LYS A 97 11.37 12.17 4.97
CA LYS A 97 11.68 13.29 4.04
C LYS A 97 11.75 14.64 4.74
N ARG A 98 11.30 14.75 6.00
CA ARG A 98 11.39 15.99 6.77
C ARG A 98 12.88 16.20 7.12
N PRO A 99 13.58 17.20 6.55
CA PRO A 99 14.88 17.56 7.09
C PRO A 99 14.64 17.93 8.55
N GLU A 100 15.41 17.37 9.46
CA GLU A 100 15.39 17.73 10.87
C GLU A 100 15.49 19.25 10.97
N GLY A 101 14.35 19.89 11.19
CA GLY A 101 14.25 21.33 11.19
C GLY A 101 14.98 21.83 12.41
N ARG A 102 16.12 22.50 12.17
CA ARG A 102 16.59 23.67 12.94
C ARG A 102 16.19 23.61 14.42
N LEU A 103 16.83 22.75 15.18
CA LEU A 103 16.84 22.88 16.64
C LEU A 103 17.63 24.15 16.99
N GLN A 104 16.89 25.23 17.17
CA GLN A 104 17.16 26.31 18.13
C GLN A 104 18.58 26.92 18.16
N GLU A 105 18.89 27.78 17.18
CA GLU A 105 19.84 28.89 17.40
C GLU A 105 19.08 30.12 17.91
N HIS A 106 18.47 30.05 19.10
CA HIS A 106 18.01 31.23 19.85
C HIS A 106 18.09 30.92 21.35
N LEU A 107 19.31 30.84 21.87
CA LEU A 107 19.56 31.09 23.28
C LEU A 107 20.50 32.30 23.34
N HIS A 108 19.88 33.40 23.76
CA HIS A 108 20.52 34.67 24.13
C HIS A 108 21.44 34.51 25.33
#